data_AF-A0A9W6LKR4-F1
#
_entry.id   AF-A0A9W6LKR4-F1
#
_cell.length_a   1.000
_cell.length_b   1.000
_cell.length_c   1.000
_cell.angle_alpha   90.00
_cell.angle_beta   90.00
_cell.angle_gamma   90.00
#
_symmetry.space_group_name_H-M   'P 1'
#
loop_
_entity.id
_entity.type
_entity.pdbx_description
1 polymer ?
#
loop_
_entity_poly.entity_id
_entity_poly.type
_entity_poly.pdbx_seq_one_letter_code
_entity_poly.pdbx_strand_id
1 'polypeptide(L)'
;MQEQSKIRSLLIQAELALKENRFEEALAMLSGISVEEMSTLNLEELQAIGALLNYLRELAEEKKNNLAEQLKVIQVGKNYLG
;
A
#
# COMPACT_ATOMS: atom_id res chain seq x y z
N MET A 1 4.19 13.63 28.74
CA MET A 1 3.77 12.60 27.76
C MET A 1 4.20 13.13 26.40
N GLN A 2 5.13 12.49 25.70
CA GLN A 2 5.48 12.88 24.33
C GLN A 2 4.23 12.68 23.48
N GLU A 3 3.69 13.75 22.90
CA GLU A 3 2.65 13.62 21.88
C GLU A 3 3.15 12.65 20.82
N GLN A 4 2.41 11.57 20.61
CA GLN A 4 2.69 10.64 19.54
C GLN A 4 2.55 11.45 18.24
N SER A 5 3.65 11.60 17.50
CA SER A 5 3.68 12.37 16.24
C SER A 5 2.45 12.01 15.40
N LYS A 6 1.69 13.02 14.98
CA LYS A 6 0.48 12.86 14.15
C LYS A 6 0.73 11.95 12.94
N ILE A 7 1.95 12.02 12.39
CA ILE A 7 2.40 11.18 11.28
C ILE A 7 2.52 9.72 11.72
N ARG A 8 3.08 9.45 12.90
CA ARG A 8 3.21 8.08 13.43
C ARG A 8 1.85 7.39 13.56
N SER A 9 0.82 8.13 14.00
CA SER A 9 -0.56 7.62 14.04
C SER A 9 -1.10 7.32 12.64
N LEU A 10 -0.81 8.19 11.67
CA LEU A 10 -1.21 8.01 10.27
C LEU A 10 -0.51 6.79 9.64
N LEU A 11 0.77 6.55 9.93
CA LEU A 11 1.50 5.38 9.44
C LEU A 11 0.92 4.07 9.99
N ILE A 12 0.54 4.04 11.27
CA ILE A 12 -0.13 2.88 11.88
C ILE A 12 -1.48 2.62 11.20
N GLN A 13 -2.26 3.66 10.93
CA GLN A 13 -3.54 3.52 10.23
C GLN A 13 -3.38 3.03 8.79
N ALA A 14 -2.38 3.56 8.06
CA ALA A 14 -2.08 3.09 6.72
C ALA A 14 -1.68 1.61 6.73
N GLU A 15 -0.85 1.17 7.67
CA GLU A 15 -0.47 -0.24 7.82
C GLU A 15 -1.68 -1.14 8.08
N LEU A 16 -2.60 -0.73 8.96
CA LEU A 16 -3.83 -1.46 9.26
C LEU A 16 -4.74 -1.55 8.03
N ALA A 17 -4.92 -0.45 7.31
CA ALA A 17 -5.71 -0.43 6.08
C ALA A 17 -5.13 -1.39 5.02
N LEU A 18 -3.81 -1.47 4.89
CA LEU A 18 -3.16 -2.45 3.98
C LEU A 18 -3.43 -3.89 4.39
N LYS A 19 -3.31 -4.22 5.69
CA LYS A 19 -3.60 -5.57 6.21
C LYS A 19 -5.06 -5.98 5.98
N GLU A 20 -5.96 -5.01 5.96
CA GLU A 20 -7.40 -5.21 5.72
C GLU A 20 -7.81 -5.10 4.25
N ASN A 21 -6.85 -5.08 3.32
CA ASN A 21 -7.10 -4.91 1.87
C ASN A 21 -7.80 -3.59 1.48
N ARG A 22 -7.75 -2.56 2.34
CA ARG A 22 -8.29 -1.22 2.09
C ARG A 22 -7.23 -0.33 1.42
N PHE A 23 -6.85 -0.69 0.19
CA PHE A 23 -5.72 -0.08 -0.53
C PHE A 23 -5.90 1.41 -0.83
N GLU A 24 -7.09 1.80 -1.29
CA GLU A 24 -7.38 3.20 -1.62
C GLU A 24 -7.26 4.10 -0.39
N GLU A 25 -7.71 3.61 0.77
CA GLU A 25 -7.62 4.32 2.03
C GLU A 25 -6.17 4.48 2.49
N ALA A 26 -5.38 3.40 2.45
CA ALA A 26 -3.95 3.46 2.77
C ALA A 26 -3.19 4.41 1.82
N LEU A 27 -3.52 4.38 0.52
CA LEU A 27 -2.90 5.25 -0.47
C LEU A 27 -3.27 6.72 -0.22
N ALA A 28 -4.54 7.00 0.06
CA ALA A 28 -5.02 8.35 0.38
C ALA A 28 -4.28 8.92 1.60
N MET A 29 -4.14 8.12 2.68
CA MET A 29 -3.39 8.52 3.87
C MET A 29 -1.93 8.87 3.53
N LEU A 30 -1.21 8.00 2.83
CA LEU A 30 0.20 8.21 2.51
C LEU A 30 0.41 9.37 1.53
N SER A 31 -0.49 9.54 0.56
CA SER A 31 -0.45 10.65 -0.41
C SER A 31 -0.74 12.01 0.23
N GLY A 32 -1.40 12.02 1.39
CA GLY A 32 -1.70 13.23 2.15
C GLY A 32 -0.51 13.75 2.97
N ILE A 33 0.60 13.02 3.06
CA ILE A 33 1.79 13.47 3.77
C ILE A 33 2.56 14.45 2.85
N SER A 34 2.64 15.71 3.24
CA SER A 34 3.41 16.71 2.49
C SER A 34 4.92 16.52 2.65
N VAL A 35 5.70 17.06 1.71
CA VAL A 35 7.18 17.06 1.79
C VAL A 35 7.66 17.83 3.03
N GLU A 36 6.96 18.91 3.39
CA GLU A 36 7.23 19.71 4.58
C GLU A 36 7.02 18.89 5.85
N GLU A 37 5.91 18.15 5.94
CA GLU A 37 5.65 17.20 7.04
C GLU A 37 6.72 16.09 7.10
N MET A 38 7.10 15.51 5.95
CA MET A 38 8.18 14.51 5.89
C MET A 38 9.52 15.07 6.38
N SER A 39 9.81 16.34 6.12
CA SER A 39 11.08 16.97 6.54
C SER A 39 11.22 17.09 8.07
N THR A 40 10.11 17.02 8.79
CA THR A 40 10.08 17.07 10.27
C THR A 40 10.29 15.71 10.93
N LEU A 41 10.28 14.63 10.13
CA LEU A 41 10.39 13.26 10.62
C LEU A 41 11.82 12.88 10.92
N ASN A 42 11.99 11.99 11.89
CA ASN A 42 13.27 11.35 12.11
C ASN A 42 13.52 10.22 11.10
N LEU A 43 14.75 9.69 11.10
CA LEU A 43 15.15 8.65 10.16
C LEU A 43 14.31 7.36 10.27
N GLU A 44 13.92 6.95 11.48
CA GLU A 44 13.10 5.74 11.68
C GLU A 44 11.70 5.92 11.08
N GLU A 45 11.11 7.11 11.24
CA GLU A 45 9.79 7.44 10.68
C GLU A 45 9.83 7.50 9.15
N LEU A 46 10.89 8.09 8.57
CA LEU A 46 11.11 8.08 7.12
C LEU A 46 11.31 6.66 6.58
N GLN A 47 12.04 5.81 7.30
CA GLN A 47 12.20 4.40 6.95
C GLN A 47 10.88 3.63 7.03
N ALA A 48 10.04 3.91 8.03
CA ALA A 48 8.71 3.30 8.15
C ALA A 48 7.80 3.67 6.98
N ILE A 49 7.83 4.92 6.51
CA ILE A 49 7.15 5.34 5.27
C ILE A 49 7.66 4.53 4.08
N GLY A 50 8.99 4.42 3.93
CA GLY A 50 9.60 3.64 2.86
C GLY A 50 9.18 2.16 2.87
N ALA A 51 9.12 1.55 4.05
CA ALA A 51 8.67 0.18 4.22
C ALA A 51 7.20 -0.01 3.80
N LEU A 52 6.32 0.92 4.20
CA LEU A 52 4.91 0.89 3.80
C LEU A 52 4.71 1.05 2.29
N LEU A 53 5.48 1.94 1.66
CA LEU A 53 5.46 2.10 0.20
C LEU A 53 5.92 0.83 -0.53
N ASN A 54 6.95 0.15 -0.02
CA ASN A 54 7.40 -1.12 -0.57
C ASN A 54 6.34 -2.22 -0.41
N TYR A 55 5.69 -2.30 0.74
CA TYR A 55 4.63 -3.26 0.97
C TYR A 55 3.43 -3.03 0.04
N LEU A 56 3.04 -1.77 -0.16
CA LEU A 56 2.03 -1.38 -1.15
C LEU A 56 2.38 -1.86 -2.57
N ARG A 57 3.63 -1.65 -2.99
CA ARG A 57 4.14 -2.10 -4.29
C ARG A 57 4.05 -3.61 -4.45
N GLU A 58 4.43 -4.36 -3.42
CA GLU A 58 4.39 -5.83 -3.43
C GLU A 58 2.96 -6.36 -3.56
N LEU A 59 2.02 -5.80 -2.78
CA LEU A 59 0.60 -6.17 -2.86
C LEU A 59 -0.02 -5.84 -4.22
N ALA A 60 0.34 -4.69 -4.80
CA ALA A 60 -0.13 -4.30 -6.12
C ALA A 60 0.37 -5.27 -7.21
N GLU A 61 1.63 -5.67 -7.11
CA GLU A 61 2.25 -6.63 -8.03
C GLU A 61 1.61 -8.03 -7.89
N GLU A 62 1.34 -8.48 -6.67
CA GLU A 62 0.65 -9.74 -6.41
C GLU A 62 -0.76 -9.74 -7.02
N LYS A 63 -1.55 -8.67 -6.79
CA LYS A 63 -2.88 -8.54 -7.40
C LYS A 63 -2.83 -8.53 -8.92
N LYS A 64 -1.88 -7.82 -9.51
CA LYS A 64 -1.68 -7.81 -10.97
C LYS A 64 -1.41 -9.23 -11.49
N ASN A 65 -0.53 -9.97 -10.82
CA ASN A 65 -0.20 -11.34 -11.21
C ASN A 65 -1.40 -12.28 -11.09
N ASN A 66 -2.18 -12.17 -10.01
CA ASN A 66 -3.41 -12.93 -9.83
C ASN A 66 -4.44 -12.65 -10.93
N LEU A 67 -4.66 -11.38 -11.29
CA LEU A 67 -5.54 -11.00 -12.40
C LEU A 67 -5.05 -11.52 -13.74
N ALA A 68 -3.74 -11.45 -14.01
CA ALA A 68 -3.15 -11.98 -15.22
C ALA A 68 -3.36 -13.49 -15.35
N GLU A 69 -3.25 -14.24 -14.25
CA GLU A 69 -3.48 -15.68 -14.24
C GLU A 69 -4.96 -16.02 -14.48
N GLN A 70 -5.88 -15.31 -13.83
CA GLN A 70 -7.32 -15.45 -14.08
C GLN A 70 -7.67 -15.18 -15.55
N LEU A 71 -7.07 -14.15 -16.17
CA LEU A 71 -7.26 -13.85 -17.59
C LEU A 71 -6.80 -15.00 -18.49
N LYS A 72 -5.63 -15.58 -18.22
CA LYS A 72 -5.14 -16.74 -19.00
C LYS A 72 -6.09 -17.93 -18.90
N VAL A 73 -6.58 -18.26 -17.71
CA VAL A 73 -7.53 -19.36 -17.50
C VAL A 73 -8.79 -19.15 -18.34
N ILE A 74 -9.35 -17.94 -18.33
CA ILE A 74 -10.54 -17.60 -19.13
C ILE A 74 -10.25 -17.70 -20.63
N GLN A 75 -9.10 -17.18 -21.09
CA GLN A 75 -8.70 -17.25 -22.51
C GLN A 75 -8.57 -18.69 -23.00
N VAL A 76 -7.91 -19.55 -22.21
CA VAL A 76 -7.77 -20.97 -22.51
C VAL A 76 -9.15 -21.63 -22.56
N GLY A 77 -10.02 -21.38 -21.57
CA GLY A 77 -11.38 -21.91 -21.54
C GLY A 77 -12.23 -21.50 -22.76
N LYS A 78 -12.05 -20.27 -23.25
CA LYS A 78 -12.72 -19.80 -24.48
C LYS A 78 -12.20 -20.52 -25.74
N ASN A 79 -10.91 -20.85 -25.80
CA ASN A 79 -10.33 -21.56 -26.94
C ASN A 79 -10.79 -23.03 -27.04
N TYR A 80 -11.24 -23.64 -25.94
CA TYR A 80 -11.78 -25.01 -25.96
C TYR A 80 -13.28 -25.09 -26.34
N LEU A 81 -13.99 -23.96 -26.30
CA LEU A 81 -15.42 -23.86 -26.63
C LEU A 81 -15.69 -23.26 -28.02
N GLY A 82 -14.63 -22.84 -28.73
CA GLY A 82 -14.67 -22.25 -30.07
C GLY A 82 -14.32 -23.26 -31.17
#